data_AF-A0A4D6NER3-F1
#
_entry.id   AF-A0A4D6NER3-F1
#
_cell.length_a   1.000
_cell.length_b   1.000
_cell.length_c   1.000
_cell.angle_alpha   90.00
_cell.angle_beta   90.00
_cell.angle_gamma   90.00
#
_symmetry.space_group_name_H-M   'P 1'
#
loop_
_entity.id
_entity.type
_entity.pdbx_description
1 polymer ?
#
loop_
_entity_poly.entity_id
_entity_poly.type
_entity_poly.pdbx_seq_one_letter_code
_entity_poly.pdbx_strand_id
1 'polypeptide(L)'
;MAWGEEKKKLEVKVKKLKDSVMGADKKLKANQVEVDEMKVAKEVATEEATTKIFGLQQAIYYEHVNAFQKALRQEDFLFKDVSMTDFRFNVNLDVYDNRMLDMSEIKHLEAEQEATGVDNEGTMLTTPPANIDEVV
;
A
#
# COMPACT_ATOMS: atom_id res chain seq x y z
N MET A 1 -23.83 78.94 25.81
CA MET A 1 -23.74 77.76 26.70
C MET A 1 -23.30 76.48 25.97
N ALA A 2 -23.83 76.15 24.77
CA ALA A 2 -23.59 74.86 24.10
C ALA A 2 -22.13 74.50 23.73
N TRP A 3 -21.30 75.47 23.35
CA TRP A 3 -19.92 75.22 22.90
C TRP A 3 -18.99 74.63 23.98
N GLY A 4 -19.14 75.04 25.24
CA GLY A 4 -18.28 74.58 26.33
C GLY A 4 -18.49 73.11 26.71
N GLU A 5 -19.75 72.65 26.66
CA GLU A 5 -20.12 71.25 26.91
C GLU A 5 -19.63 70.33 25.79
N GLU A 6 -19.76 70.77 24.54
CA GLU A 6 -19.27 70.04 23.37
C GLU A 6 -17.75 69.88 23.40
N LYS A 7 -17.01 70.95 23.73
CA LYS A 7 -15.56 70.90 23.93
C LYS A 7 -15.16 69.86 24.98
N LYS A 8 -15.80 69.87 26.16
CA LYS A 8 -15.52 68.91 27.23
C LYS A 8 -15.83 67.47 26.82
N LYS A 9 -16.93 67.25 26.10
CA LYS A 9 -17.29 65.94 25.54
C LYS A 9 -16.24 65.44 24.54
N LEU A 10 -15.70 66.34 23.72
CA LEU A 10 -14.68 66.01 22.74
C LEU A 10 -13.35 65.63 23.42
N GLU A 11 -12.93 66.37 24.44
CA GLU A 11 -11.72 66.06 25.23
C GLU A 11 -11.76 64.66 25.86
N VAL A 12 -12.91 64.26 26.42
CA VAL A 12 -13.09 62.90 26.98
C VAL A 12 -12.98 61.83 25.89
N LYS A 13 -13.58 62.06 24.71
CA LYS A 13 -13.48 61.13 23.58
C LYS A 13 -12.06 61.00 23.07
N VAL A 14 -11.32 62.10 22.95
CA VAL A 14 -9.91 62.11 22.53
C VAL A 14 -9.06 61.31 23.51
N LYS A 15 -9.25 61.51 24.82
CA LYS A 15 -8.53 60.74 25.84
C LYS A 15 -8.82 59.24 25.73
N LYS A 16 -10.11 58.87 25.62
CA LYS A 16 -10.52 57.47 25.45
C LYS A 16 -9.94 56.82 24.19
N LEU A 17 -9.97 57.53 23.06
CA LEU A 17 -9.39 57.05 21.81
C LEU A 17 -7.88 56.88 21.91
N LYS A 18 -7.18 57.82 22.54
CA LYS A 18 -5.73 57.73 22.77
C LYS A 18 -5.36 56.47 23.56
N ASP A 19 -6.06 56.22 24.67
CA ASP A 19 -5.81 55.05 25.51
C ASP A 19 -6.09 53.74 24.73
N SER A 20 -7.15 53.72 23.93
CA SER A 20 -7.49 52.58 23.06
C SER A 20 -6.43 52.32 21.99
N VAL A 21 -5.92 53.37 21.33
CA VAL A 21 -4.88 53.26 20.31
C VAL A 21 -3.58 52.75 20.92
N MET A 22 -3.19 53.27 22.10
CA MET A 22 -2.02 52.77 22.82
C MET A 22 -2.16 51.30 23.23
N GLY A 23 -3.37 50.88 23.65
CA GLY A 23 -3.66 49.48 23.94
C GLY A 23 -3.56 48.59 22.70
N ALA A 24 -4.09 49.03 21.57
CA ALA A 24 -4.03 48.32 20.30
C ALA A 24 -2.58 48.21 19.78
N ASP A 25 -1.79 49.28 19.87
CA ASP A 25 -0.37 49.29 19.45
C ASP A 25 0.47 48.29 20.25
N LYS A 26 0.25 48.19 21.56
CA LYS A 26 0.92 47.16 22.39
C LYS A 26 0.56 45.74 21.96
N LYS A 27 -0.71 45.48 21.67
CA LYS A 27 -1.16 44.16 21.19
C LYS A 27 -0.60 43.84 19.81
N LEU A 28 -0.57 44.82 18.90
CA LEU A 28 0.01 44.68 17.58
C LEU A 28 1.48 44.25 17.67
N LYS A 29 2.26 44.92 18.53
CA LYS A 29 3.68 44.59 18.75
C LYS A 29 3.88 43.20 19.32
N ALA A 30 3.04 42.78 20.29
CA ALA A 30 3.09 41.43 20.83
C ALA A 30 2.77 40.37 19.76
N ASN A 31 1.70 40.57 18.99
CA ASN A 31 1.33 39.65 17.91
C ASN A 31 2.40 39.58 16.81
N GLN A 32 3.11 40.70 16.54
CA GLN A 32 4.21 40.69 15.58
C GLN A 32 5.34 39.76 16.03
N VAL A 33 5.73 39.82 17.30
CA VAL A 33 6.75 38.92 17.87
C VAL A 33 6.31 37.45 17.76
N GLU A 34 5.06 37.15 18.12
CA GLU A 34 4.51 35.79 18.03
C GLU A 34 4.52 35.26 16.59
N VAL A 35 4.16 36.09 15.61
CA VAL A 35 4.20 35.72 14.19
C VAL A 35 5.63 35.46 13.72
N ASP A 36 6.60 36.28 14.14
CA ASP A 36 8.00 36.12 13.77
C ASP A 36 8.59 34.83 14.38
N GLU A 37 8.28 34.53 15.64
CA GLU A 37 8.66 33.26 16.29
C GLU A 37 8.03 32.05 15.60
N MET A 38 6.72 32.13 15.30
CA MET A 38 6.01 31.08 14.57
C MET A 38 6.62 30.82 13.18
N LYS A 39 7.03 31.89 12.49
CA LYS A 39 7.67 31.78 11.18
C LYS A 39 9.00 31.03 11.27
N VAL A 40 9.85 31.38 12.24
CA VAL A 40 11.13 30.69 12.46
C VAL A 40 10.90 29.22 12.83
N ALA A 41 9.97 28.93 13.74
CA ALA A 41 9.64 27.57 14.12
C ALA A 41 9.13 26.73 12.93
N LYS A 42 8.30 27.35 12.06
CA LYS A 42 7.84 26.71 10.84
C LYS A 42 8.99 26.40 9.87
N GLU A 43 9.90 27.34 9.66
CA GLU A 43 11.06 27.14 8.76
C GLU A 43 11.94 25.98 9.26
N VAL A 44 12.22 25.92 10.56
CA VAL A 44 12.97 24.80 11.19
C VAL A 44 12.23 23.47 10.99
N ALA A 45 10.93 23.44 11.28
CA ALA A 45 10.13 22.23 11.12
C ALA A 45 10.06 21.76 9.66
N THR A 46 10.01 22.69 8.70
CA THR A 46 10.03 22.33 7.27
C THR A 46 11.38 21.75 6.84
N GLU A 47 12.49 22.29 7.33
CA GLU A 47 13.83 21.79 7.01
C GLU A 47 14.12 20.42 7.63
N GLU A 48 13.64 20.19 8.86
CA GLU A 48 13.72 18.87 9.48
C GLU A 48 12.89 17.84 8.69
N ALA A 49 11.67 18.23 8.28
CA ALA A 49 10.81 17.36 7.49
C ALA A 49 11.41 17.02 6.12
N THR A 50 11.99 17.99 5.41
CA THR A 50 12.64 17.76 4.11
C THR A 50 13.85 16.83 4.25
N THR A 51 14.68 17.04 5.27
CA THR A 51 15.83 16.19 5.58
C THR A 51 15.41 14.74 5.86
N LYS A 52 14.36 14.55 6.66
CA LYS A 52 13.84 13.21 6.98
C LYS A 52 13.25 12.52 5.75
N ILE A 53 12.49 13.24 4.93
CA ILE A 53 11.94 12.71 3.67
C ILE A 53 13.07 12.25 2.76
N PHE A 54 14.12 13.07 2.60
CA PHE A 54 15.28 12.70 1.80
C PHE A 54 15.97 11.43 2.34
N GLY A 55 16.20 11.35 3.66
CA GLY A 55 16.78 10.15 4.28
C GLY A 55 15.95 8.88 4.04
N LEU A 56 14.62 8.97 4.15
CA LEU A 56 13.71 7.86 3.87
C LEU A 56 13.74 7.43 2.40
N GLN A 57 13.76 8.39 1.47
CA GLN A 57 13.86 8.10 0.04
C GLN A 57 15.15 7.32 -0.27
N GLN A 58 16.28 7.71 0.33
CA GLN A 58 17.54 6.99 0.17
C GLN A 58 17.50 5.59 0.77
N ALA A 59 16.94 5.43 1.98
CA ALA A 59 16.81 4.13 2.60
C ALA A 59 15.98 3.15 1.73
N ILE A 60 14.84 3.60 1.23
CA ILE A 60 13.99 2.84 0.31
C ILE A 60 14.76 2.45 -0.95
N TYR A 61 15.45 3.41 -1.58
CA TYR A 61 16.24 3.16 -2.78
C TYR A 61 17.29 2.05 -2.55
N TYR A 62 18.09 2.18 -1.49
CA TYR A 62 19.13 1.19 -1.17
C TYR A 62 18.56 -0.17 -0.82
N GLU A 63 17.44 -0.22 -0.08
CA GLU A 63 16.79 -1.49 0.24
C GLU A 63 16.31 -2.21 -1.01
N HIS A 64 15.66 -1.50 -1.94
CA HIS A 64 15.21 -2.08 -3.21
C HIS A 64 16.37 -2.56 -4.09
N VAL A 65 17.43 -1.76 -4.22
CA VAL A 65 18.62 -2.16 -4.97
C VAL A 65 19.26 -3.40 -4.35
N ASN A 66 19.40 -3.44 -3.03
CA ASN A 66 19.99 -4.56 -2.32
C ASN A 66 19.14 -5.84 -2.43
N ALA A 67 17.81 -5.71 -2.29
CA ALA A 67 16.88 -6.83 -2.45
C ALA A 67 16.92 -7.39 -3.87
N PHE A 68 16.94 -6.51 -4.88
CA PHE A 68 17.06 -6.92 -6.29
C PHE A 68 18.38 -7.64 -6.57
N GLN A 69 19.51 -7.07 -6.13
CA GLN A 69 20.82 -7.72 -6.26
C GLN A 69 20.89 -9.07 -5.51
N LYS A 70 20.22 -9.19 -4.36
CA LYS A 70 20.11 -10.46 -3.64
C LYS A 70 19.32 -11.48 -4.45
N ALA A 71 18.20 -11.10 -5.05
CA ALA A 71 17.41 -11.97 -5.92
C ALA A 71 18.22 -12.44 -7.14
N LEU A 72 18.99 -11.56 -7.79
CA LEU A 72 19.88 -11.94 -8.89
C LEU A 72 20.94 -12.96 -8.47
N ARG A 73 21.52 -12.82 -7.25
CA ARG A 73 22.45 -13.83 -6.73
C ARG A 73 21.76 -15.16 -6.43
N GLN A 74 20.52 -15.14 -5.96
CA GLN A 74 19.74 -16.35 -5.72
C GLN A 74 19.40 -17.05 -7.04
N GLU A 75 19.04 -16.28 -8.07
CA GLU A 75 18.83 -16.74 -9.43
C GLU A 75 20.11 -17.40 -9.99
N ASP A 76 21.22 -16.69 -10.04
CA ASP A 76 22.49 -17.21 -10.59
C ASP A 76 22.99 -18.46 -9.84
N PHE A 77 22.72 -18.55 -8.53
CA PHE A 77 23.03 -19.74 -7.74
C PHE A 77 22.11 -20.91 -8.12
N LEU A 78 20.79 -20.70 -8.11
CA LEU A 78 19.82 -21.77 -8.39
C LEU A 78 19.88 -22.25 -9.85
N PHE A 79 20.09 -21.36 -10.82
CA PHE A 79 20.12 -21.71 -12.24
C PHE A 79 21.37 -22.49 -12.66
N LYS A 80 22.47 -22.43 -11.88
CA LYS A 80 23.63 -23.31 -12.10
C LYS A 80 23.37 -24.74 -11.63
N ASP A 81 22.60 -24.89 -10.56
CA ASP A 81 22.37 -26.18 -9.91
C ASP A 81 21.04 -26.85 -10.34
N VAL A 82 20.11 -26.10 -10.93
CA VAL A 82 18.79 -26.56 -11.35
C VAL A 82 18.66 -26.43 -12.86
N SER A 83 18.67 -27.57 -13.57
CA SER A 83 18.45 -27.59 -15.02
C SER A 83 16.99 -27.30 -15.36
N MET A 84 16.74 -26.37 -16.30
CA MET A 84 15.40 -26.15 -16.88
C MET A 84 14.88 -27.37 -17.67
N THR A 85 15.74 -28.35 -17.97
CA THR A 85 15.33 -29.62 -18.57
C THR A 85 14.97 -30.69 -17.54
N ASP A 86 15.25 -30.47 -16.26
CA ASP A 86 14.82 -31.38 -15.20
C ASP A 86 13.31 -31.27 -15.04
N PHE A 87 12.61 -32.38 -15.23
CA PHE A 87 11.15 -32.43 -15.19
C PHE A 87 10.56 -31.94 -13.85
N ARG A 88 11.33 -31.96 -12.75
CA ARG A 88 10.88 -31.47 -11.45
C ARG A 88 10.75 -29.95 -11.38
N PHE A 89 11.43 -29.24 -12.28
CA PHE A 89 11.53 -27.78 -12.29
C PHE A 89 11.13 -27.15 -13.62
N ASN A 90 10.74 -27.97 -14.61
CA ASN A 90 10.27 -27.50 -15.90
C ASN A 90 8.82 -27.00 -15.78
N VAL A 91 8.65 -25.68 -15.78
CA VAL A 91 7.35 -25.00 -15.64
C VAL A 91 6.37 -25.25 -16.78
N ASN A 92 6.81 -25.84 -17.90
CA ASN A 92 5.92 -26.21 -19.00
C ASN A 92 5.31 -27.59 -18.81
N LEU A 93 5.84 -28.41 -17.87
CA LEU A 93 5.32 -29.73 -17.55
C LEU A 93 4.43 -29.66 -16.30
N ASP A 94 3.35 -30.44 -16.31
CA ASP A 94 2.49 -30.65 -15.15
C ASP A 94 2.06 -32.13 -15.05
N VAL A 95 1.55 -32.54 -13.89
CA VAL A 95 1.09 -33.91 -13.64
C VAL A 95 -0.38 -34.05 -14.04
N TYR A 96 -0.64 -34.84 -15.07
CA TYR A 96 -1.99 -35.17 -15.55
C TYR A 96 -2.11 -36.67 -15.80
N ASP A 97 -3.19 -37.29 -15.31
CA ASP A 97 -3.41 -38.74 -15.40
C ASP A 97 -2.18 -39.56 -14.93
N ASN A 98 -1.63 -39.18 -13.78
CA ASN A 98 -0.43 -39.77 -13.17
C ASN A 98 0.83 -39.76 -14.05
N ARG A 99 0.84 -38.95 -15.11
CA ARG A 99 1.96 -38.76 -16.03
C ARG A 99 2.36 -37.30 -16.09
N MET A 100 3.61 -37.03 -16.43
CA MET A 100 4.14 -35.67 -16.54
C MET A 100 4.08 -35.25 -18.01
N LEU A 101 3.27 -34.24 -18.32
CA LEU A 101 2.91 -33.84 -19.68
C LEU A 101 3.08 -32.33 -19.87
N ASP A 102 3.30 -31.90 -21.10
CA ASP A 102 3.35 -30.47 -21.41
C ASP A 102 1.95 -29.83 -21.26
N MET A 103 1.88 -28.58 -20.78
CA MET A 103 0.62 -27.85 -20.65
C MET A 103 -0.21 -27.81 -21.93
N SER A 104 0.44 -27.81 -23.10
CA SER A 104 -0.25 -27.82 -24.40
C SER A 104 -0.89 -29.17 -24.69
N GLU A 105 -0.23 -30.26 -24.29
CA GLU A 105 -0.71 -31.63 -24.44
C GLU A 105 -1.85 -31.92 -23.47
N ILE A 106 -1.76 -31.44 -22.22
CA ILE A 106 -2.83 -31.52 -21.23
C ILE A 106 -4.10 -30.85 -21.76
N LYS A 107 -4.00 -29.61 -22.27
CA LYS A 107 -5.15 -28.89 -22.83
C LYS A 107 -5.81 -29.63 -24.01
N HIS A 108 -5.01 -30.32 -24.83
CA HIS A 108 -5.56 -31.13 -25.92
C HIS A 108 -6.31 -32.35 -25.39
N LEU A 109 -5.74 -33.06 -24.42
CA LEU A 109 -6.35 -34.24 -23.81
C LEU A 109 -7.63 -33.89 -23.03
N GLU A 110 -7.65 -32.76 -22.33
CA GLU A 110 -8.85 -32.24 -21.66
C GLU A 110 -9.96 -31.94 -22.67
N ALA A 111 -9.64 -31.28 -23.78
CA ALA A 111 -10.62 -30.99 -24.84
C ALA A 111 -11.15 -32.27 -25.52
N GLU A 112 -10.30 -33.28 -25.71
CA GLU A 112 -10.68 -34.58 -26.28
C GLU A 112 -11.56 -35.38 -25.30
N GLN A 113 -11.26 -35.34 -24.00
CA GLN A 113 -12.09 -35.94 -22.95
C GLN A 113 -13.46 -35.26 -22.86
N GLU A 114 -13.52 -33.93 -22.95
CA GLU A 114 -14.77 -33.17 -22.96
C GLU A 114 -15.61 -33.50 -24.20
N ALA A 115 -14.98 -33.66 -25.37
CA ALA A 115 -15.66 -34.04 -26.61
C ALA A 115 -16.17 -35.50 -26.63
N THR A 116 -15.54 -36.40 -25.87
CA THR A 116 -15.90 -37.83 -25.79
C THR A 116 -16.83 -38.18 -24.63
N GLY A 117 -17.06 -37.25 -23.69
CA GLY A 117 -17.90 -37.42 -22.50
C GLY A 117 -19.42 -37.23 -22.68
N VAL A 118 -19.98 -37.41 -23.89
CA VAL A 118 -21.43 -37.25 -24.14
C VAL A 118 -22.24 -38.56 -24.06
N ASP A 119 -21.63 -39.75 -24.09
CA ASP A 119 -22.39 -41.01 -24.07
C ASP A 119 -21.90 -41.99 -22.99
N ASN A 120 -22.19 -41.75 -21.72
CA ASN A 120 -22.44 -42.86 -20.78
C ASN A 120 -23.24 -42.41 -19.53
N GLU A 121 -24.48 -41.97 -19.74
CA GLU A 121 -25.48 -42.01 -18.65
C GLU A 121 -25.90 -43.48 -18.46
N GLY A 122 -25.04 -44.20 -17.74
CA GLY A 122 -25.21 -45.60 -17.39
C GLY A 122 -26.42 -45.80 -16.49
N THR A 123 -27.52 -46.26 -17.09
CA THR A 123 -28.49 -47.23 -16.56
C THR A 123 -28.27 -47.59 -15.09
N MET A 124 -28.99 -46.91 -14.19
CA MET A 124 -29.25 -47.44 -12.86
C MET A 124 -30.20 -48.65 -12.98
N LEU A 125 -29.70 -49.87 -12.75
CA LEU A 125 -30.52 -50.95 -12.17
C LEU A 125 -29.68 -51.98 -11.41
N THR A 126 -29.59 -51.72 -10.10
CA THR A 126 -29.46 -52.60 -8.94
C THR A 126 -29.46 -54.13 -9.16
N THR A 127 -28.41 -54.84 -8.73
CA THR A 127 -28.37 -55.79 -7.57
C THR A 127 -27.19 -56.80 -7.67
N PRO A 128 -26.42 -57.05 -6.59
CA PRO A 128 -25.46 -58.18 -6.54
C PRO A 128 -26.15 -59.51 -6.18
N PRO A 129 -25.69 -60.66 -6.72
CA PRO A 129 -26.20 -61.98 -6.33
C PRO A 129 -25.67 -62.40 -4.95
N ALA A 130 -26.58 -62.82 -4.08
CA ALA A 130 -26.30 -63.41 -2.77
C ALA A 130 -26.06 -64.92 -2.89
N ASN A 131 -24.90 -65.38 -2.43
CA ASN A 131 -24.62 -66.61 -1.63
C ASN A 131 -23.24 -67.19 -1.99
N ILE A 132 -22.37 -67.35 -0.97
CA ILE A 132 -21.80 -68.67 -0.65
C ILE A 132 -21.51 -68.74 0.88
N ASP A 133 -22.26 -69.65 1.51
CA ASP A 133 -22.07 -70.47 2.71
C ASP A 133 -21.21 -70.04 3.91
N GLU A 134 -21.91 -70.05 5.04
CA GLU A 134 -21.42 -70.23 6.39
C GLU A 134 -21.38 -71.74 6.74
N VAL A 135 -20.22 -72.15 7.26
CA VAL A 135 -19.84 -73.41 7.93
C VAL A 135 -20.95 -74.15 8.68
N VAL A 136 -21.11 -75.45 8.42
CA VAL A 136 -21.10 -76.56 9.41
C VAL A 136 -20.53 -77.82 8.77
#